data_AF-Q1GRC0-F1
#
_entry.id   AF-Q1GRC0-F1
#
_cell.length_a   1.000
_cell.length_b   1.000
_cell.length_c   1.000
_cell.angle_alpha   90.00
_cell.angle_beta   90.00
_cell.angle_gamma   90.00
#
_symmetry.space_group_name_H-M   'P 1'
#
loop_
_entity.id
_entity.type
_entity.pdbx_description
1 polymer ?
#
loop_
_entity_poly.entity_id
_entity_poly.type
_entity_poly.pdbx_seq_one_letter_code
_entity_poly.pdbx_strand_id
1 'polypeptide(L)'
;MASRAEKPVTVTLGPLTRAAQDRVKSGRYASVSEVVRAGLRALEREEALLDELLKVRVAEALADPRPVQPAEDVRTALAARHAKRTGKPA
;
A
#
# COMPACT_ATOMS: atom_id res chain seq x y z
N MET A 1 23.92 -25.39 12.76
CA MET A 1 22.53 -25.36 13.28
C MET A 1 21.60 -25.60 12.11
N ALA A 2 21.16 -26.83 11.88
CA ALA A 2 20.26 -27.15 10.76
C ALA A 2 18.92 -26.44 11.00
N SER A 3 18.57 -25.47 10.15
CA SER A 3 17.25 -24.83 10.22
C SER A 3 16.21 -25.90 10.00
N ARG A 4 15.29 -26.07 10.95
CA ARG A 4 14.11 -26.91 10.77
C ARG A 4 13.38 -26.35 9.54
N ALA A 5 13.43 -27.06 8.41
CA ALA A 5 12.68 -26.67 7.24
C ALA A 5 11.21 -26.50 7.65
N GLU A 6 10.67 -25.30 7.43
CA GLU A 6 9.27 -25.02 7.72
C GLU A 6 8.38 -25.96 6.91
N LYS A 7 7.21 -26.30 7.48
CA LYS A 7 6.28 -27.22 6.82
C LYS A 7 5.88 -26.65 5.45
N PRO A 8 5.90 -27.45 4.36
CA PRO A 8 5.43 -27.00 3.06
C PRO A 8 4.00 -26.46 3.15
N VAL A 9 3.76 -25.31 2.53
CA VAL A 9 2.43 -24.68 2.46
C VAL A 9 1.90 -24.83 1.05
N THR A 10 0.70 -25.39 0.92
CA THR A 10 -0.03 -25.46 -0.35
C THR A 10 -0.92 -24.23 -0.48
N VAL A 11 -0.76 -23.48 -1.57
CA VAL A 11 -1.55 -22.28 -1.85
C VAL A 11 -2.11 -22.31 -3.27
N THR A 12 -3.33 -21.81 -3.44
CA THR A 12 -3.95 -21.64 -4.75
C THR A 12 -3.75 -20.20 -5.23
N LEU A 13 -2.96 -20.01 -6.28
CA LEU A 13 -2.61 -18.67 -6.80
C LEU A 13 -3.65 -18.07 -7.77
N GLY A 14 -4.61 -18.87 -8.25
CA GLY A 14 -5.62 -18.43 -9.21
C GLY A 14 -4.98 -17.76 -10.45
N PRO A 15 -5.45 -16.56 -10.86
CA PRO A 15 -4.90 -15.82 -12.01
C PRO A 15 -3.39 -15.52 -11.92
N LEU A 16 -2.82 -15.46 -10.72
CA LEU A 16 -1.40 -15.15 -10.52
C LEU A 16 -0.47 -16.31 -10.91
N THR A 17 -1.02 -17.52 -11.13
CA THR A 17 -0.24 -18.69 -11.55
C THR A 17 0.55 -18.42 -12.83
N ARG A 18 -0.09 -17.81 -13.84
CA ARG A 18 0.57 -17.46 -15.10
C ARG A 18 1.70 -16.45 -14.88
N ALA A 19 1.44 -15.41 -14.09
CA ALA A 19 2.41 -14.39 -13.78
C ALA A 19 3.64 -14.94 -13.03
N ALA A 20 3.46 -15.96 -12.18
CA ALA A 20 4.56 -16.63 -11.52
C ALA A 20 5.36 -17.51 -12.49
N GLN A 21 4.69 -18.27 -13.35
CA GLN A 21 5.34 -19.09 -14.37
C GLN A 21 6.15 -18.26 -15.37
N ASP A 22 5.63 -17.11 -15.81
CA ASP A 22 6.32 -16.24 -16.77
C ASP A 22 7.62 -15.67 -16.18
N ARG A 23 7.66 -15.39 -14.87
CA ARG A 23 8.87 -14.99 -14.16
C ARG A 23 9.91 -16.11 -14.10
N VAL A 24 9.49 -17.35 -13.89
CA VAL A 24 10.39 -18.51 -13.95
C VAL A 24 10.92 -18.73 -15.38
N LYS A 25 10.03 -18.71 -16.38
CA LYS A 25 10.40 -18.83 -17.81
C LYS A 25 11.38 -17.76 -18.27
N SER A 26 11.32 -16.57 -17.68
CA SER A 26 12.28 -15.49 -17.96
C SER A 26 13.70 -15.75 -17.44
N GLY A 27 13.92 -16.82 -16.68
CA GLY A 27 15.22 -17.17 -16.07
C GLY A 27 15.58 -16.35 -14.84
N ARG A 28 14.77 -15.35 -14.46
CA ARG A 28 15.01 -14.50 -13.27
C ARG A 28 14.80 -15.22 -11.93
N TYR A 29 14.10 -16.35 -11.94
CA TYR A 29 13.80 -17.13 -10.75
C TYR A 29 13.87 -18.63 -11.07
N ALA A 30 14.40 -19.43 -10.14
CA ALA A 30 14.55 -20.87 -10.29
C ALA A 30 13.25 -21.64 -10.05
N SER A 31 12.27 -21.06 -9.34
CA SER A 31 11.00 -21.73 -9.04
C SER A 31 9.85 -20.77 -8.73
N VAL A 32 8.61 -21.27 -8.82
CA VAL A 32 7.41 -20.54 -8.38
C VAL A 32 7.49 -20.19 -6.89
N SER A 33 7.98 -21.10 -6.05
CA SER A 33 8.16 -20.82 -4.61
C SER A 33 9.13 -19.67 -4.36
N GLU A 34 10.16 -19.52 -5.18
CA GLU A 34 11.07 -18.38 -5.11
C GLU A 34 10.39 -17.07 -5.52
N VAL A 35 9.60 -17.09 -6.60
CA VAL A 35 8.78 -15.94 -7.00
C VAL A 35 7.84 -15.51 -5.89
N VAL A 36 7.15 -16.45 -5.25
CA VAL A 36 6.23 -16.16 -4.13
C VAL A 36 6.98 -15.54 -2.96
N ARG A 37 8.12 -16.11 -2.54
CA ARG A 37 8.94 -15.53 -1.47
C ARG A 37 9.45 -14.13 -1.81
N ALA A 38 9.85 -13.90 -3.06
CA ALA A 38 10.26 -12.58 -3.52
C ALA A 38 9.10 -11.58 -3.50
N GLY A 39 7.89 -12.03 -3.85
CA GLY A 39 6.66 -11.26 -3.75
C GLY A 39 6.33 -10.86 -2.30
N LEU A 40 6.41 -11.80 -1.35
CA LEU A 40 6.18 -11.51 0.07
C LEU A 40 7.19 -10.50 0.62
N ARG A 41 8.49 -10.66 0.31
CA ARG A 41 9.50 -9.67 0.70
C ARG A 41 9.23 -8.29 0.07
N ALA A 42 8.66 -8.24 -1.12
CA ALA A 42 8.30 -6.97 -1.76
C ALA A 42 7.11 -6.31 -1.07
N LEU A 43 6.09 -7.11 -0.72
CA LEU A 43 4.94 -6.66 0.04
C LEU A 43 5.36 -6.10 1.40
N GLU A 44 6.23 -6.79 2.15
CA GLU A 44 6.75 -6.32 3.43
C GLU A 44 7.44 -4.95 3.31
N ARG A 45 8.20 -4.70 2.24
CA ARG A 45 8.82 -3.40 1.98
C ARG A 45 7.79 -2.32 1.69
N GLU A 46 6.78 -2.63 0.88
CA GLU A 46 5.72 -1.69 0.54
C GLU A 46 4.89 -1.31 1.78
N GLU A 47 4.54 -2.28 2.60
CA GLU A 47 3.82 -2.07 3.85
C GLU A 47 4.64 -1.23 4.84
N ALA A 48 5.94 -1.52 5.00
CA ALA A 48 6.82 -0.73 5.86
C ALA A 48 6.95 0.73 5.39
N LEU A 49 7.07 0.96 4.08
CA LEU A 49 7.11 2.31 3.52
C LEU A 49 5.80 3.06 3.75
N LEU A 50 4.65 2.38 3.58
CA LEU A 50 3.35 2.97 3.83
C LEU A 50 3.16 3.33 5.31
N ASP A 51 3.53 2.42 6.22
CA ASP A 51 3.45 2.64 7.66
C ASP A 51 4.29 3.84 8.11
N GLU A 52 5.55 3.91 7.67
CA GLU A 52 6.42 5.05 7.98
C GLU A 52 5.89 6.36 7.40
N LEU A 53 5.37 6.34 6.17
CA LEU A 53 4.74 7.52 5.59
C LEU A 53 3.54 7.97 6.42
N LEU A 54 2.67 7.06 6.85
CA LEU A 54 1.52 7.39 7.68
C LEU A 54 1.93 7.96 9.04
N LYS A 55 2.93 7.37 9.71
CA LYS A 55 3.47 7.89 10.97
C LYS A 55 3.99 9.31 10.83
N VAL A 56 4.74 9.60 9.76
CA VAL A 56 5.25 10.94 9.47
C VAL A 56 4.09 11.92 9.28
N ARG A 57 3.08 11.58 8.47
CA ARG A 57 1.91 12.45 8.25
C ARG A 57 1.12 12.72 9.53
N VAL A 58 0.97 11.71 10.39
CA VAL A 58 0.29 11.87 11.68
C VAL A 58 1.12 12.76 12.60
N ALA A 59 2.43 12.57 12.68
CA ALA A 59 3.31 13.43 13.47
C ALA A 59 3.28 14.89 12.99
N GLU A 60 3.32 15.12 11.67
CA GLU A 60 3.16 16.44 11.06
C GLU A 60 1.83 17.09 11.47
N ALA A 61 0.72 16.34 11.41
CA ALA A 61 -0.61 16.84 11.77
C ALA A 61 -0.72 17.16 13.28
N LEU A 62 -0.10 16.36 14.14
CA LEU A 62 -0.08 16.61 15.59
C LEU A 62 0.82 17.79 15.97
N ALA A 63 1.89 18.04 15.21
CA ALA A 63 2.79 19.16 15.43
C ALA A 63 2.30 20.49 14.82
N ASP A 64 1.21 20.46 14.06
CA ASP A 64 0.66 21.62 13.38
C ASP A 64 0.09 22.65 14.37
N PRO A 65 0.64 23.88 14.44
CA PRO A 65 0.18 24.89 15.39
C PRO A 65 -1.12 25.58 14.96
N ARG A 66 -1.65 25.29 13.76
CA ARG A 66 -2.88 25.92 13.26
C ARG A 66 -4.06 25.56 14.17
N PRO A 67 -4.98 26.52 14.42
CA PRO A 67 -6.12 26.26 15.28
C PRO A 67 -7.07 25.24 14.65
N VAL A 68 -7.75 24.48 15.50
CA VAL A 68 -8.83 23.58 15.09
C VAL A 68 -9.92 24.38 14.38
N GLN A 69 -10.35 23.91 13.22
CA GLN A 69 -11.45 24.52 12.46
C GLN A 69 -12.75 23.75 12.69
N PRO A 70 -13.87 24.44 12.97
CA PRO A 70 -15.18 23.82 13.03
C PRO A 70 -15.52 23.09 11.73
N ALA A 71 -16.13 21.91 11.83
CA ALA A 71 -16.45 21.08 10.67
C ALA A 71 -17.38 21.79 9.66
N GLU A 72 -18.28 22.66 10.12
CA GLU A 72 -19.17 23.44 9.25
C GLU A 72 -18.42 24.45 8.38
N ASP A 73 -17.41 25.11 8.95
CA ASP A 73 -16.60 26.08 8.22
C ASP A 73 -15.78 25.39 7.13
N VAL A 74 -15.21 24.22 7.46
CA VAL A 74 -14.49 23.36 6.50
C VAL A 74 -15.42 22.91 5.38
N ARG A 75 -16.63 22.41 5.70
CA ARG A 75 -17.62 21.98 4.70
C ARG A 75 -18.00 23.11 3.75
N THR A 76 -18.32 24.28 4.31
CA THR A 76 -18.68 25.48 3.54
C THR A 76 -17.55 25.88 2.59
N ALA A 77 -16.32 25.94 3.10
CA ALA A 77 -15.15 26.28 2.30
C ALA A 77 -14.88 25.27 1.17
N LEU A 78 -15.05 23.97 1.44
CA LEU A 78 -14.89 22.90 0.45
C LEU A 78 -15.98 22.97 -0.64
N ALA A 79 -17.24 23.20 -0.27
CA ALA A 79 -18.35 23.36 -1.21
C ALA A 79 -18.12 24.56 -2.14
N ALA A 80 -17.72 25.71 -1.58
CA ALA A 80 -17.39 26.90 -2.36
C ALA A 80 -16.22 26.66 -3.33
N ARG A 81 -15.18 25.92 -2.89
CA ARG A 81 -14.04 25.57 -3.77
C ARG A 81 -14.46 24.60 -4.87
N HIS A 82 -15.33 23.64 -4.57
CA HIS A 82 -15.87 22.70 -5.55
C HIS A 82 -16.69 23.42 -6.62
N ALA A 83 -17.62 24.28 -6.20
CA ALA A 83 -18.48 25.07 -7.09
C ALA A 83 -17.67 25.94 -8.07
N LYS A 84 -16.60 26.59 -7.59
CA LYS A 84 -15.67 27.35 -8.43
C LYS A 84 -14.95 26.47 -9.47
N ARG A 85 -14.65 25.22 -9.13
CA ARG A 85 -13.94 24.29 -10.02
C ARG A 85 -14.87 23.64 -11.06
N THR A 86 -16.11 23.36 -10.71
CA THR A 86 -17.06 22.65 -11.57
C THR A 86 -18.09 23.55 -12.26
N GLY A 87 -18.16 24.83 -11.89
CA GLY A 87 -19.12 25.80 -12.43
C GLY A 87 -20.57 25.54 -11.98
N LYS A 88 -20.79 24.59 -11.07
CA LYS A 88 -22.11 24.26 -10.52
C LYS A 88 -22.30 24.99 -9.19
N PRO A 89 -23.46 25.61 -8.91
CA PRO A 89 -23.66 26.32 -7.64
C PRO A 89 -23.53 25.37 -6.44
N ALA A 90 -23.01 25.91 -5.33
CA ALA A 90 -22.76 25.23 -4.07
C ALA A 90 -24.04 24.78 -3.37
#